data_AF-A0A2H4SMF5-F1
#
_entry.id   AF-A0A2H4SMF5-F1
#
_cell.length_a   1.000
_cell.length_b   1.000
_cell.length_c   1.000
_cell.angle_alpha   90.00
_cell.angle_beta   90.00
_cell.angle_gamma   90.00
#
_symmetry.space_group_name_H-M   'P 1'
#
loop_
_entity.id
_entity.type
_entity.pdbx_description
1 polymer ?
#
loop_
_entity_poly.entity_id
_entity_poly.type
_entity_poly.pdbx_seq_one_letter_code
_entity_poly.pdbx_strand_id
1 'polypeptide(L)'
;MALAEKVPYMEAAMAGSCALLVLYNPKTKTIYTACTGDSRAVLGRQNADGTWQVVPLSEDQTGVNESEAARVQAEHPNEEVVKKGRVLGLGISRSFGNFRLKSTHEDQDEFGMRFLEGGALPKDDIPTPPYIIATPVVTVTKLDDRPAFVVLASDGIWDNCENYEVVDLVVRWLEALPERTLADMGWTLRLTPEMVWWKKEPPPPADYPPGFDFLERWNNVDVRFRQERAVIEDLDNVAVHILRNACGGNHWELLRARLTYRPPFSRYVRDDLTVQVLFF
;
A
#
# COMPACT_ATOMS: atom_id res chain seq x y z
N MET A 1 -2.16 -20.82 -30.70
CA MET A 1 -2.77 -19.54 -30.29
C MET A 1 -2.75 -18.56 -31.44
N ALA A 2 -3.91 -18.00 -31.78
CA ALA A 2 -4.06 -16.89 -32.71
C ALA A 2 -3.42 -15.61 -32.12
N LEU A 3 -3.17 -14.59 -32.95
CA LEU A 3 -2.59 -13.33 -32.48
C LEU A 3 -3.43 -12.69 -31.36
N ALA A 4 -4.75 -12.65 -31.52
CA ALA A 4 -5.68 -12.12 -30.52
C ALA A 4 -5.59 -12.84 -29.16
N GLU A 5 -5.18 -14.10 -29.12
CA GLU A 5 -4.97 -14.86 -27.89
C GLU A 5 -3.59 -14.59 -27.27
N LYS A 6 -2.61 -14.17 -28.08
CA LYS A 6 -1.24 -13.86 -27.64
C LYS A 6 -1.09 -12.43 -27.12
N VAL A 7 -1.82 -11.47 -27.70
CA VAL A 7 -1.74 -10.04 -27.34
C VAL A 7 -1.98 -9.80 -25.84
N PRO A 8 -2.96 -10.44 -25.17
CA PRO A 8 -3.13 -10.23 -23.72
C PRO A 8 -1.91 -10.65 -22.88
N TYR A 9 -1.18 -11.69 -23.29
CA TYR A 9 0.06 -12.10 -22.61
C TYR A 9 1.20 -11.11 -22.85
N MET A 10 1.27 -10.56 -24.07
CA MET A 10 2.19 -9.48 -24.43
C MET A 10 1.91 -8.24 -23.56
N GLU A 11 0.65 -7.80 -23.49
CA GLU A 11 0.22 -6.66 -22.66
C GLU A 11 0.54 -6.90 -21.18
N ALA A 12 0.30 -8.11 -20.66
CA ALA A 12 0.64 -8.47 -19.29
C ALA A 12 2.15 -8.48 -19.00
N ALA A 13 2.97 -8.91 -19.97
CA ALA A 13 4.43 -8.89 -19.84
C ALA A 13 4.98 -7.44 -19.85
N MET A 14 4.39 -6.58 -20.67
CA MET A 14 4.76 -5.17 -20.79
C MET A 14 4.30 -4.33 -19.60
N ALA A 15 3.09 -4.60 -19.09
CA ALA A 15 2.58 -3.97 -17.88
C ALA A 15 3.43 -4.34 -16.65
N GLY A 16 3.35 -3.52 -15.61
CA GLY A 16 4.00 -3.77 -14.32
C GLY A 16 2.95 -3.98 -13.23
N SER A 17 3.22 -4.87 -12.27
CA SER A 17 2.34 -5.04 -11.12
C SER A 17 3.11 -5.48 -9.88
N CYS A 18 2.82 -4.82 -8.76
CA CYS A 18 3.21 -5.27 -7.43
C CYS A 18 2.32 -6.44 -6.99
N ALA A 19 2.81 -7.27 -6.08
CA ALA A 19 2.04 -8.34 -5.47
C ALA A 19 2.34 -8.44 -3.98
N LEU A 20 1.28 -8.49 -3.19
CA LEU A 20 1.33 -8.76 -1.76
C LEU A 20 0.40 -9.94 -1.46
N LEU A 21 0.96 -11.01 -0.90
CA LEU A 21 0.22 -12.21 -0.56
C LEU A 21 0.36 -12.48 0.94
N VAL A 22 -0.77 -12.71 1.60
CA VAL A 22 -0.83 -13.22 2.97
C VAL A 22 -1.53 -14.58 2.96
N LEU A 23 -0.85 -15.58 3.51
CA LEU A 23 -1.38 -16.93 3.71
C LEU A 23 -1.44 -17.21 5.22
N TYR A 24 -2.62 -17.59 5.71
CA TYR A 24 -2.82 -17.97 7.12
C TYR A 24 -3.04 -19.49 7.27
N ASN A 25 -2.26 -20.11 8.14
CA ASN A 25 -2.47 -21.49 8.57
C ASN A 25 -3.14 -21.52 9.95
N PRO A 26 -4.43 -21.86 10.05
CA PRO A 26 -5.16 -21.85 11.33
C PRO A 26 -4.72 -22.96 12.28
N LYS A 27 -4.15 -24.07 11.79
CA LYS A 27 -3.67 -25.17 12.65
C LYS A 27 -2.43 -24.78 13.44
N THR A 28 -1.54 -24.01 12.83
CA THR A 28 -0.28 -23.56 13.45
C THR A 28 -0.32 -22.11 13.92
N LYS A 29 -1.42 -21.40 13.63
CA LYS A 29 -1.60 -19.96 13.82
C LYS A 29 -0.45 -19.17 13.22
N THR A 30 -0.13 -19.45 11.96
CA THR A 30 1.05 -18.88 11.29
C THR A 30 0.63 -18.09 10.06
N ILE A 31 1.11 -16.86 9.97
CA ILE A 31 1.00 -15.99 8.81
C ILE A 31 2.30 -16.07 8.01
N TYR A 32 2.17 -16.31 6.72
CA TYR A 32 3.23 -16.17 5.74
C TYR A 32 2.91 -14.95 4.87
N THR A 33 3.83 -13.99 4.81
CA THR A 33 3.68 -12.79 3.99
C THR A 33 4.74 -12.80 2.91
N ALA A 34 4.33 -12.73 1.64
CA ALA A 34 5.22 -12.62 0.50
C ALA A 34 4.98 -11.29 -0.22
N CYS A 35 6.01 -10.44 -0.30
CA CYS A 35 5.93 -9.12 -0.91
C CYS A 35 6.86 -9.02 -2.12
N THR A 36 6.32 -8.58 -3.26
CA THR A 36 7.02 -8.18 -4.48
C THR A 36 6.51 -6.79 -4.89
N GLY A 37 7.18 -5.72 -4.48
CA GLY A 37 6.79 -4.32 -4.74
C GLY A 37 6.64 -3.49 -3.47
N ASP A 38 5.83 -2.45 -3.53
CA ASP A 38 5.64 -1.41 -2.50
C ASP A 38 4.23 -1.40 -1.89
N SER A 39 3.42 -2.42 -2.16
CA SER A 39 2.28 -2.73 -1.29
C SER A 39 2.78 -3.28 0.05
N ARG A 40 2.08 -2.98 1.15
CA ARG A 40 2.52 -3.34 2.50
C ARG A 40 1.46 -4.08 3.30
N ALA A 41 1.90 -5.08 4.06
CA ALA A 41 1.13 -5.76 5.09
C ALA A 41 1.58 -5.33 6.49
N VAL A 42 0.64 -4.94 7.35
CA VAL A 42 0.91 -4.52 8.73
C VAL A 42 -0.03 -5.28 9.68
N LEU A 43 0.55 -5.90 10.70
CA LEU A 43 -0.15 -6.60 11.78
C LEU A 43 -0.43 -5.64 12.94
N GLY A 44 -1.70 -5.53 13.33
CA GLY A 44 -2.11 -5.04 14.63
C GLY A 44 -2.39 -6.21 15.56
N ARG A 45 -1.74 -6.28 16.73
CA ARG A 45 -2.03 -7.32 17.74
C ARG A 45 -2.21 -6.73 19.14
N GLN A 46 -3.22 -7.19 19.86
CA GLN A 46 -3.46 -6.73 21.21
C GLN A 46 -2.50 -7.41 22.20
N ASN A 47 -1.82 -6.61 23.01
CA ASN A 47 -0.97 -7.06 24.09
C ASN A 47 -1.80 -7.48 25.31
N ALA A 48 -1.15 -8.19 26.24
CA ALA A 48 -1.84 -8.67 27.44
C ALA A 48 -2.37 -7.52 28.33
N ASP A 49 -1.73 -6.36 28.32
CA ASP A 49 -2.15 -5.15 29.05
C ASP A 49 -3.29 -4.37 28.37
N GLY A 50 -3.66 -4.75 27.15
CA GLY A 50 -4.67 -4.11 26.32
C GLY A 50 -4.09 -3.22 25.23
N THR A 51 -2.81 -2.82 25.30
CA THR A 51 -2.14 -1.99 24.29
C THR A 51 -2.07 -2.68 22.92
N TRP A 52 -2.03 -1.93 21.82
CA TRP A 52 -1.89 -2.50 20.47
C TRP A 52 -0.45 -2.36 19.98
N GLN A 53 0.12 -3.47 19.53
CA GLN A 53 1.40 -3.47 18.84
C GLN A 53 1.21 -3.41 17.33
N VAL A 54 1.99 -2.54 16.69
CA VAL A 54 2.09 -2.39 15.24
C VAL A 54 3.33 -3.14 14.77
N VAL A 55 3.16 -4.12 13.88
CA VAL A 55 4.27 -4.92 13.35
C VAL A 55 4.21 -4.96 11.82
N PRO A 56 5.13 -4.32 11.08
CA PRO A 56 5.20 -4.50 9.64
C PRO A 56 5.54 -5.96 9.32
N LEU A 57 4.75 -6.58 8.43
CA LEU A 57 4.98 -7.95 7.95
C LEU A 57 5.70 -7.96 6.60
N SER A 58 5.80 -6.82 5.94
CA SER A 58 6.60 -6.61 4.74
C SER A 58 7.24 -5.23 4.78
N GLU A 59 8.34 -5.08 4.05
CA GLU A 59 8.98 -3.80 3.77
C GLU A 59 8.75 -3.47 2.29
N ASP A 60 8.55 -2.19 1.99
CA ASP A 60 8.36 -1.74 0.63
C ASP A 60 9.64 -1.96 -0.16
N GLN A 61 9.51 -2.35 -1.43
CA GLN A 61 10.67 -2.65 -2.27
C GLN A 61 10.82 -1.55 -3.31
N THR A 62 11.46 -0.46 -2.87
CA THR A 62 11.73 0.76 -3.65
C THR A 62 13.21 1.12 -3.57
N GLY A 63 13.66 2.04 -4.42
CA GLY A 63 15.04 2.55 -4.36
C GLY A 63 15.30 3.49 -3.16
N VAL A 64 14.29 3.82 -2.36
CA VAL A 64 14.46 4.56 -1.10
C VAL A 64 14.94 3.63 0.02
N ASN A 65 14.57 2.36 -0.04
CA ASN A 65 14.96 1.36 0.95
C ASN A 65 16.43 0.99 0.79
N GLU A 66 17.23 1.22 1.83
CA GLU A 66 18.69 1.06 1.76
C GLU A 66 19.10 -0.35 1.35
N SER A 67 18.39 -1.37 1.83
CA SER A 67 18.66 -2.78 1.51
C SER A 67 18.41 -3.11 0.03
N GLU A 68 17.31 -2.60 -0.55
CA GLU A 68 16.99 -2.80 -1.96
C GLU A 68 17.88 -1.95 -2.87
N ALA A 69 18.17 -0.70 -2.50
CA ALA A 69 19.09 0.15 -3.24
C ALA A 69 20.49 -0.47 -3.29
N ALA A 70 20.99 -0.98 -2.15
CA ALA A 70 22.26 -1.68 -2.08
C ALA A 70 22.27 -2.98 -2.92
N ARG A 71 21.18 -3.76 -2.90
CA ARG A 71 21.04 -4.97 -3.72
C ARG A 71 21.13 -4.63 -5.21
N VAL A 72 20.31 -3.69 -5.68
CA VAL A 72 20.29 -3.29 -7.10
C VAL A 72 21.66 -2.74 -7.51
N GLN A 73 22.28 -1.88 -6.70
CA GLN A 73 23.59 -1.32 -7.02
C GLN A 73 24.70 -2.39 -7.07
N ALA A 74 24.63 -3.43 -6.23
CA ALA A 74 25.58 -4.54 -6.24
C ALA A 74 25.44 -5.44 -7.48
N GLU A 75 24.24 -5.54 -8.04
CA GLU A 75 23.98 -6.27 -9.30
C GLU A 75 24.53 -5.50 -10.52
N HIS A 76 24.66 -4.17 -10.43
CA HIS A 76 25.12 -3.29 -11.52
C HIS A 76 26.25 -2.33 -11.06
N PRO A 77 27.44 -2.84 -10.71
CA PRO A 77 28.49 -2.05 -10.02
C PRO A 77 29.09 -0.89 -10.83
N ASN A 78 28.91 -0.86 -12.14
CA ASN A 78 29.45 0.17 -13.03
C ASN A 78 28.40 1.18 -13.52
N GLU A 79 27.20 1.14 -12.93
CA GLU A 79 26.06 1.94 -13.37
C GLU A 79 25.44 2.70 -12.19
N GLU A 80 24.90 3.89 -12.46
CA GLU A 80 24.07 4.62 -11.49
C GLU A 80 22.60 4.24 -11.72
N VAL A 81 22.18 3.10 -11.17
CA VAL A 81 20.85 2.52 -11.43
C VAL A 81 19.75 3.16 -10.58
N VAL A 82 20.07 3.50 -9.33
CA VAL A 82 19.12 4.08 -8.38
C VAL A 82 19.33 5.58 -8.29
N LYS A 83 18.34 6.36 -8.76
CA LYS A 83 18.37 7.84 -8.70
C LYS A 83 17.13 8.38 -8.02
N LYS A 84 17.31 9.22 -7.00
CA LYS A 84 16.20 9.82 -6.22
C LYS A 84 15.18 8.78 -5.74
N GLY A 85 15.65 7.63 -5.26
CA GLY A 85 14.81 6.55 -4.78
C GLY A 85 14.13 5.69 -5.85
N ARG A 86 14.47 5.87 -7.14
CA ARG A 86 13.85 5.18 -8.27
C ARG A 86 14.86 4.34 -9.04
N VAL A 87 14.48 3.12 -9.41
CA VAL A 87 15.30 2.19 -10.21
C VAL A 87 15.05 2.50 -11.69
N LEU A 88 15.99 3.14 -12.36
CA LEU A 88 15.84 3.61 -13.75
C LEU A 88 14.51 4.36 -14.01
N GLY A 89 14.12 5.21 -13.05
CA GLY A 89 12.88 5.99 -13.12
C GLY A 89 11.62 5.25 -12.67
N LEU A 90 11.70 3.98 -12.27
CA LEU A 90 10.59 3.23 -11.68
C LEU A 90 10.56 3.38 -10.15
N GLY A 91 9.38 3.54 -9.56
CA GLY A 91 9.22 3.70 -8.09
C GLY A 91 9.58 2.45 -7.28
N ILE A 92 9.59 1.29 -7.93
CA ILE A 92 9.79 -0.02 -7.31
C ILE A 92 11.06 -0.70 -7.82
N SER A 93 11.65 -1.54 -6.97
CA SER A 93 12.80 -2.41 -7.30
C SER A 93 12.38 -3.84 -7.63
N ARG A 94 11.13 -4.22 -7.34
CA ARG A 94 10.57 -5.54 -7.63
C ARG A 94 9.14 -5.45 -8.15
N SER A 95 8.80 -6.29 -9.13
CA SER A 95 7.45 -6.40 -9.69
C SER A 95 7.31 -7.63 -10.57
N PHE A 96 6.07 -8.00 -10.90
CA PHE A 96 5.75 -8.80 -12.07
C PHE A 96 5.76 -7.94 -13.34
N GLY A 97 5.88 -8.58 -14.52
CA GLY A 97 5.90 -7.87 -15.80
C GLY A 97 7.10 -6.93 -15.95
N ASN A 98 6.91 -5.71 -16.44
CA ASN A 98 7.97 -4.75 -16.76
C ASN A 98 9.08 -5.37 -17.62
N PHE A 99 8.68 -6.12 -18.65
CA PHE A 99 9.54 -6.98 -19.46
C PHE A 99 10.84 -6.31 -19.94
N ARG A 100 10.78 -5.06 -20.40
CA ARG A 100 11.95 -4.33 -20.94
C ARG A 100 13.06 -4.07 -19.90
N LEU A 101 12.74 -4.04 -18.61
CA LEU A 101 13.74 -3.88 -17.55
C LEU A 101 14.32 -5.23 -17.08
N LYS A 102 13.87 -6.35 -17.66
CA LYS A 102 14.26 -7.71 -17.24
C LYS A 102 14.89 -8.55 -18.33
N SER A 103 14.50 -8.28 -19.58
CA SER A 103 14.85 -9.08 -20.74
C SER A 103 16.10 -8.56 -21.43
N THR A 104 16.77 -9.45 -22.17
CA THR A 104 17.92 -9.05 -22.98
C THR A 104 17.50 -8.14 -24.14
N HIS A 105 18.43 -7.38 -24.69
CA HIS A 105 18.17 -6.55 -25.87
C HIS A 105 17.67 -7.36 -27.08
N GLU A 106 18.21 -8.57 -27.27
CA GLU A 106 17.78 -9.49 -28.33
C GLU A 106 16.33 -9.95 -28.13
N ASP A 107 15.96 -10.33 -26.90
CA ASP A 107 14.57 -10.69 -26.57
C ASP A 107 13.61 -9.52 -26.80
N GLN A 108 14.04 -8.29 -26.48
CA GLN A 108 13.23 -7.09 -26.70
C GLN A 108 13.02 -6.80 -28.19
N ASP A 109 14.06 -6.92 -29.01
CA ASP A 109 13.96 -6.73 -30.46
C ASP A 109 13.07 -7.81 -31.09
N GLU A 110 13.25 -9.07 -30.71
CA GLU A 110 12.41 -10.17 -31.18
C GLU A 110 10.94 -9.95 -30.77
N PHE A 111 10.71 -9.54 -29.53
CA PHE A 111 9.37 -9.23 -29.03
C PHE A 111 8.74 -8.07 -29.81
N GLY A 112 9.48 -6.98 -30.03
CA GLY A 112 9.06 -5.84 -30.84
C GLY A 112 8.64 -6.24 -32.25
N MET A 113 9.47 -7.03 -32.94
CA MET A 113 9.18 -7.55 -34.28
C MET A 113 7.92 -8.41 -34.32
N ARG A 114 7.69 -9.26 -33.31
CA ARG A 114 6.55 -10.19 -33.27
C ARG A 114 5.23 -9.50 -32.99
N PHE A 115 5.24 -8.44 -32.18
CA PHE A 115 4.02 -7.77 -31.71
C PHE A 115 3.80 -6.37 -32.30
N LEU A 116 4.63 -5.96 -33.27
CA LEU A 116 4.60 -4.61 -33.85
C LEU A 116 4.76 -3.50 -32.79
N GLU A 117 5.49 -3.83 -31.72
CA GLU A 117 5.91 -2.91 -30.66
C GLU A 117 7.25 -2.28 -31.05
N GLY A 118 7.56 -1.10 -30.49
CA GLY A 118 8.89 -0.49 -30.67
C GLY A 118 10.02 -1.44 -30.27
N GLY A 119 11.21 -1.26 -30.87
CA GLY A 119 12.40 -2.08 -30.62
C GLY A 119 12.96 -1.97 -29.19
N ALA A 120 14.10 -2.61 -28.96
CA ALA A 120 14.77 -2.59 -27.65
C ALA A 120 15.06 -1.17 -27.17
N LEU A 121 15.04 -0.99 -25.84
CA LEU A 121 15.53 0.26 -25.24
C LEU A 121 17.02 0.46 -25.57
N PRO A 122 17.52 1.71 -25.66
CA PRO A 122 18.93 1.96 -25.96
C PRO A 122 19.86 1.20 -25.00
N LYS A 123 20.92 0.59 -25.55
CA LYS A 123 21.93 -0.15 -24.75
C LYS A 123 22.61 0.72 -23.71
N ASP A 124 22.76 2.01 -23.97
CA ASP A 124 23.37 2.94 -23.03
C ASP A 124 22.44 3.28 -21.85
N ASP A 125 21.12 3.12 -22.01
CA ASP A 125 20.13 3.37 -20.95
C ASP A 125 19.93 2.14 -20.04
N ILE A 126 20.06 0.93 -20.60
CA ILE A 126 19.90 -0.36 -19.90
C ILE A 126 20.99 -1.37 -20.32
N PRO A 127 22.28 -1.13 -20.02
CA PRO A 127 23.37 -2.00 -20.53
C PRO A 127 23.39 -3.41 -19.95
N THR A 128 22.91 -3.64 -18.72
CA THR A 128 23.00 -4.94 -18.02
C THR A 128 21.69 -5.44 -17.39
N PRO A 129 20.56 -5.54 -18.13
CA PRO A 129 19.34 -6.12 -17.57
C PRO A 129 19.59 -7.56 -17.06
N PRO A 130 18.87 -8.03 -16.03
CA PRO A 130 17.68 -7.43 -15.41
C PRO A 130 17.98 -6.41 -14.29
N TYR A 131 17.19 -5.34 -14.20
CA TYR A 131 17.29 -4.28 -13.17
C TYR A 131 16.27 -4.41 -12.04
N ILE A 132 15.20 -5.17 -12.28
CA ILE A 132 14.14 -5.45 -11.31
C ILE A 132 13.77 -6.92 -11.37
N ILE A 133 13.34 -7.48 -10.25
CA ILE A 133 13.03 -8.91 -10.13
C ILE A 133 11.59 -9.14 -9.66
N ALA A 134 11.05 -10.32 -9.88
CA ALA A 134 9.72 -10.70 -9.37
C ALA A 134 9.79 -11.50 -8.05
N THR A 135 11.00 -11.88 -7.62
CA THR A 135 11.20 -12.73 -6.44
C THR A 135 10.74 -12.00 -5.18
N PRO A 136 9.78 -12.57 -4.42
CA PRO A 136 9.29 -11.93 -3.21
C PRO A 136 10.29 -12.02 -2.06
N VAL A 137 10.19 -11.08 -1.12
CA VAL A 137 10.68 -11.29 0.25
C VAL A 137 9.57 -11.95 1.05
N VAL A 138 9.90 -13.04 1.75
CA VAL A 138 8.94 -13.81 2.55
C VAL A 138 9.25 -13.65 4.03
N THR A 139 8.26 -13.25 4.82
CA THR A 139 8.32 -13.24 6.29
C THR A 139 7.33 -14.25 6.87
N VAL A 140 7.60 -14.71 8.09
CA VAL A 140 6.77 -15.70 8.80
C VAL A 140 6.52 -15.19 10.21
N THR A 141 5.25 -15.02 10.56
CA THR A 141 4.83 -14.52 11.88
C THR A 141 3.87 -15.51 12.53
N LYS A 142 4.16 -15.89 13.77
CA LYS A 142 3.27 -16.74 14.57
C LYS A 142 2.34 -15.87 15.42
N LEU A 143 1.05 -16.16 15.36
CA LEU A 143 0.02 -15.58 16.21
C LEU A 143 -0.18 -16.40 17.48
N ASP A 144 -0.77 -15.78 18.48
CA ASP A 144 -1.33 -16.42 19.66
C ASP A 144 -2.86 -16.26 19.68
N ASP A 145 -3.48 -16.48 20.84
CA ASP A 145 -4.95 -16.41 21.02
C ASP A 145 -5.48 -15.00 21.24
N ARG A 146 -4.63 -13.97 21.20
CA ARG A 146 -5.06 -12.59 21.41
C ARG A 146 -5.60 -12.00 20.11
N PRO A 147 -6.57 -11.06 20.19
CA PRO A 147 -7.11 -10.37 19.03
C PRO A 147 -6.01 -9.79 18.15
N ALA A 148 -6.04 -10.14 16.86
CA ALA A 148 -5.05 -9.71 15.89
C ALA A 148 -5.68 -9.50 14.53
N PHE A 149 -5.22 -8.50 13.79
CA PHE A 149 -5.66 -8.26 12.43
C PHE A 149 -4.47 -7.88 11.54
N VAL A 150 -4.58 -8.15 10.25
CA VAL A 150 -3.59 -7.71 9.26
C VAL A 150 -4.27 -6.79 8.26
N VAL A 151 -3.69 -5.62 8.05
CA VAL A 151 -4.06 -4.69 6.98
C VAL A 151 -3.10 -4.90 5.81
N LEU A 152 -3.64 -5.22 4.65
CA LEU A 152 -2.94 -5.23 3.37
C LEU A 152 -3.41 -4.01 2.60
N ALA A 153 -2.51 -3.18 2.11
CA ALA A 153 -2.88 -2.07 1.25
C ALA A 153 -1.81 -1.73 0.22
N SER A 154 -2.23 -1.07 -0.87
CA SER A 154 -1.32 -0.46 -1.85
C SER A 154 -0.63 0.78 -1.27
N ASP A 155 0.45 1.20 -1.92
CA ASP A 155 1.16 2.47 -1.69
C ASP A 155 0.23 3.68 -1.69
N GLY A 156 -0.86 3.67 -2.45
CA GLY A 156 -1.91 4.69 -2.39
C GLY A 156 -2.41 5.01 -0.97
N ILE A 157 -2.36 4.04 -0.05
CA ILE A 157 -2.59 4.26 1.38
C ILE A 157 -1.30 4.63 2.12
N TRP A 158 -0.24 3.84 1.95
CA TRP A 158 0.99 3.96 2.75
C TRP A 158 1.81 5.23 2.45
N ASP A 159 1.61 5.85 1.29
CA ASP A 159 2.17 7.17 0.97
C ASP A 159 1.48 8.31 1.75
N ASN A 160 0.25 8.05 2.23
CA ASN A 160 -0.57 9.03 2.92
C ASN A 160 -0.67 8.78 4.43
N CYS A 161 -0.41 7.55 4.89
CA CYS A 161 -0.59 7.12 6.27
C CYS A 161 0.60 6.29 6.76
N GLU A 162 1.00 6.51 8.01
CA GLU A 162 1.98 5.68 8.71
C GLU A 162 1.37 4.35 9.20
N ASN A 163 2.21 3.35 9.44
CA ASN A 163 1.77 2.03 9.90
C ASN A 163 0.88 2.10 11.17
N TYR A 164 1.29 2.94 12.13
CA TYR A 164 0.55 3.07 13.40
C TYR A 164 -0.79 3.79 13.22
N GLU A 165 -0.88 4.72 12.27
CA GLU A 165 -2.09 5.47 11.98
C GLU A 165 -3.18 4.55 11.42
N VAL A 166 -2.81 3.68 10.47
CA VAL A 166 -3.76 2.71 9.91
C VAL A 166 -4.19 1.67 10.95
N VAL A 167 -3.29 1.20 11.79
CA VAL A 167 -3.64 0.30 12.91
C VAL A 167 -4.56 1.00 13.91
N ASP A 168 -4.28 2.25 14.27
CA ASP A 168 -5.12 3.05 15.17
C ASP A 168 -6.53 3.24 14.60
N LEU A 169 -6.69 3.52 13.30
CA LEU A 169 -8.00 3.58 12.65
C LEU A 169 -8.80 2.27 12.80
N VAL A 170 -8.17 1.11 12.57
CA VAL A 170 -8.83 -0.18 12.78
C VAL A 170 -9.21 -0.40 14.24
N VAL A 171 -8.34 -0.02 15.18
CA VAL A 171 -8.60 -0.15 16.62
C VAL A 171 -9.78 0.71 17.04
N ARG A 172 -9.83 1.99 16.64
CA ARG A 172 -10.97 2.86 16.95
C ARG A 172 -12.27 2.36 16.32
N TRP A 173 -12.20 1.84 15.10
CA TRP A 173 -13.33 1.20 14.44
C TRP A 173 -13.85 0.00 15.23
N LEU A 174 -12.96 -0.90 15.66
CA LEU A 174 -13.28 -2.07 16.49
C LEU A 174 -13.91 -1.67 17.82
N GLU A 175 -13.38 -0.65 18.47
CA GLU A 175 -13.90 -0.13 19.74
C GLU A 175 -15.27 0.54 19.61
N ALA A 176 -15.60 1.05 18.43
CA ALA A 176 -16.89 1.66 18.12
C ALA A 176 -17.98 0.62 17.83
N LEU A 177 -17.60 -0.64 17.54
CA LEU A 177 -18.56 -1.70 17.29
C LEU A 177 -19.37 -2.04 18.54
N PRO A 178 -20.65 -2.45 18.36
CA PRO A 178 -21.42 -3.04 19.45
C PRO A 178 -20.73 -4.30 20.00
N GLU A 179 -20.83 -4.52 21.32
CA GLU A 179 -20.26 -5.71 21.98
C GLU A 179 -20.73 -7.03 21.33
N ARG A 180 -21.99 -7.06 20.87
CA ARG A 180 -22.54 -8.22 20.15
C ARG A 180 -21.76 -8.52 18.86
N THR A 181 -21.40 -7.50 18.08
CA THR A 181 -20.64 -7.68 16.84
C THR A 181 -19.24 -8.22 17.14
N LEU A 182 -18.58 -7.72 18.19
CA LEU A 182 -17.29 -8.24 18.63
C LEU A 182 -17.40 -9.71 19.07
N ALA A 183 -18.46 -10.06 19.81
CA ALA A 183 -18.71 -11.44 20.22
C ALA A 183 -18.96 -12.37 19.03
N ASP A 184 -19.69 -11.92 18.00
CA ASP A 184 -19.92 -12.68 16.76
C ASP A 184 -18.61 -12.90 15.97
N MET A 185 -17.64 -11.98 16.10
CA MET A 185 -16.28 -12.14 15.58
C MET A 185 -15.40 -13.07 16.45
N GLY A 186 -15.90 -13.51 17.62
CA GLY A 186 -15.11 -14.27 18.60
C GLY A 186 -14.11 -13.41 19.38
N TRP A 187 -14.29 -12.09 19.39
CA TRP A 187 -13.34 -11.13 19.93
C TRP A 187 -13.79 -10.60 21.30
N THR A 188 -12.84 -10.52 22.23
CA THR A 188 -13.00 -9.79 23.50
C THR A 188 -11.85 -8.81 23.62
N LEU A 189 -12.16 -7.53 23.41
CA LEU A 189 -11.17 -6.46 23.47
C LEU A 189 -10.89 -6.05 24.91
N ARG A 190 -9.61 -5.94 25.27
CA ARG A 190 -9.19 -5.31 26.52
C ARG A 190 -9.01 -3.81 26.32
N LEU A 191 -10.02 -3.02 26.66
CA LEU A 191 -9.99 -1.56 26.50
C LEU A 191 -9.09 -0.89 27.56
N THR A 192 -8.32 0.11 27.14
CA THR A 192 -7.54 1.00 28.03
C THR A 192 -8.07 2.43 27.96
N PRO A 193 -7.82 3.30 28.97
CA PRO A 193 -8.21 4.71 28.90
C PRO A 193 -7.61 5.47 27.70
N GLU A 194 -6.41 5.10 27.28
CA GLU A 194 -5.70 5.62 26.10
C GLU A 194 -6.28 5.12 24.77
N MET A 195 -7.17 4.14 24.80
CA MET A 195 -7.81 3.56 23.62
C MET A 195 -9.14 4.23 23.33
N VAL A 196 -9.96 4.41 24.37
CA VAL A 196 -11.29 5.01 24.26
C VAL A 196 -11.30 6.54 24.39
N TRP A 197 -10.13 7.20 24.31
CA TRP A 197 -10.04 8.66 24.47
C TRP A 197 -10.91 9.41 23.45
N TRP A 198 -10.99 8.89 22.22
CA TRP A 198 -11.78 9.45 21.13
C TRP A 198 -13.28 9.41 21.41
N LYS A 199 -13.75 8.55 22.34
CA LYS A 199 -15.16 8.53 22.78
C LYS A 199 -15.51 9.68 23.71
N LYS A 200 -14.51 10.28 24.38
CA LYS A 200 -14.72 11.33 25.38
C LYS A 200 -14.82 12.72 24.76
N GLU A 201 -14.06 12.95 23.70
CA GLU A 201 -14.00 14.22 22.99
C GLU A 201 -14.14 13.94 21.49
N PRO A 202 -15.29 14.28 20.87
CA PRO A 202 -15.41 14.16 19.42
C PRO A 202 -14.36 15.06 18.76
N PRO A 203 -13.75 14.61 17.65
CA PRO A 203 -12.81 15.44 16.91
C PRO A 203 -13.50 16.76 16.56
N PRO A 204 -12.79 17.90 16.64
CA PRO A 204 -13.38 19.18 16.29
C PRO A 204 -13.93 19.10 14.85
N PRO A 205 -15.00 19.85 14.54
CA PRO A 205 -15.41 20.06 13.16
C PRO A 205 -14.19 20.50 12.35
N ALA A 206 -14.11 20.11 11.08
CA ALA A 206 -13.03 20.57 10.24
C ALA A 206 -12.97 22.11 10.27
N ASP A 207 -11.86 22.63 10.78
CA ASP A 207 -11.62 24.07 10.89
C ASP A 207 -11.19 24.58 9.52
N TYR A 208 -12.15 25.13 8.79
CA TYR A 208 -11.88 25.85 7.55
C TYR A 208 -11.78 27.34 7.89
N PRO A 209 -10.66 28.01 7.55
CA PRO A 209 -10.60 29.46 7.62
C PRO A 209 -11.80 30.06 6.86
N PRO A 210 -12.42 31.15 7.36
CA PRO A 210 -13.46 31.84 6.62
C PRO A 210 -12.99 32.20 5.20
N GLY A 211 -13.75 31.78 4.18
CA GLY A 211 -13.39 31.98 2.77
C GLY A 211 -12.34 30.99 2.23
N PHE A 212 -12.16 29.82 2.86
CA PHE A 212 -11.33 28.76 2.32
C PHE A 212 -11.83 28.31 0.94
N ASP A 213 -11.06 28.65 -0.10
CA ASP A 213 -11.17 28.05 -1.42
C ASP A 213 -10.00 27.08 -1.62
N PHE A 214 -10.37 25.83 -1.81
CA PHE A 214 -9.41 24.76 -1.99
C PHE A 214 -8.67 24.84 -3.33
N LEU A 215 -9.31 25.38 -4.37
CA LEU A 215 -8.68 25.59 -5.66
C LEU A 215 -7.58 26.66 -5.61
N GLU A 216 -7.69 27.63 -4.71
CA GLU A 216 -6.68 28.68 -4.53
C GLU A 216 -5.48 28.22 -3.68
N ARG A 217 -5.69 27.25 -2.78
CA ARG A 217 -4.71 26.90 -1.74
C ARG A 217 -4.24 25.46 -1.76
N TRP A 218 -4.67 24.63 -2.71
CA TRP A 218 -4.36 23.19 -2.78
C TRP A 218 -2.89 22.86 -2.51
N ASN A 219 -1.95 23.59 -3.13
CA ASN A 219 -0.51 23.34 -2.98
C ASN A 219 0.06 23.62 -1.58
N ASN A 220 -0.69 24.32 -0.72
CA ASN A 220 -0.28 24.69 0.64
C ASN A 220 -0.99 23.84 1.71
N VAL A 221 -1.88 22.93 1.31
CA VAL A 221 -2.58 22.04 2.24
C VAL A 221 -1.80 20.75 2.36
N ASP A 222 -1.43 20.40 3.58
CA ASP A 222 -0.93 19.07 3.86
C ASP A 222 -2.07 18.05 3.68
N VAL A 223 -1.89 17.25 2.63
CA VAL A 223 -2.85 16.25 2.19
C VAL A 223 -2.65 14.90 2.88
N ARG A 224 -1.56 14.68 3.63
CA ARG A 224 -1.38 13.41 4.36
C ARG A 224 -2.47 13.25 5.42
N PHE A 225 -2.68 12.00 5.82
CA PHE A 225 -3.56 11.71 6.93
C PHE A 225 -3.03 12.39 8.20
N ARG A 226 -3.97 12.77 9.06
CA ARG A 226 -3.69 13.37 10.36
C ARG A 226 -4.64 12.79 11.39
N GLN A 227 -4.10 12.35 12.51
CA GLN A 227 -4.84 11.68 13.55
C GLN A 227 -5.97 12.54 14.14
N GLU A 228 -5.82 13.87 14.14
CA GLU A 228 -6.84 14.82 14.62
C GLU A 228 -8.02 14.97 13.64
N ARG A 229 -7.83 14.57 12.38
CA ARG A 229 -8.87 14.55 11.35
C ARG A 229 -9.64 13.23 11.30
N ALA A 230 -9.23 12.24 12.11
CA ALA A 230 -9.80 10.91 12.06
C ALA A 230 -11.30 10.93 12.41
N VAL A 231 -12.11 10.25 11.60
CA VAL A 231 -13.55 10.05 11.84
C VAL A 231 -13.85 8.58 12.03
N ILE A 232 -14.87 8.28 12.82
CA ILE A 232 -15.31 6.92 13.11
C ILE A 232 -16.64 6.69 12.43
N GLU A 233 -16.53 6.36 11.14
CA GLU A 233 -17.64 6.07 10.23
C GLU A 233 -17.44 4.70 9.59
N ASP A 234 -18.41 4.27 8.76
CA ASP A 234 -18.39 3.01 7.99
C ASP A 234 -18.21 1.77 8.89
N LEU A 235 -18.99 1.71 9.99
CA LEU A 235 -18.95 0.60 10.97
C LEU A 235 -19.35 -0.77 10.39
N ASP A 236 -19.84 -0.80 9.15
CA ASP A 236 -20.12 -2.01 8.38
C ASP A 236 -18.90 -2.49 7.56
N ASN A 237 -17.88 -1.64 7.33
CA ASN A 237 -16.69 -2.00 6.57
C ASN A 237 -15.43 -1.18 6.97
N VAL A 238 -14.52 -1.84 7.68
CA VAL A 238 -13.25 -1.24 8.13
C VAL A 238 -12.35 -0.75 6.98
N ALA A 239 -12.38 -1.38 5.81
CA ALA A 239 -11.56 -0.95 4.67
C ALA A 239 -12.07 0.39 4.11
N VAL A 240 -13.39 0.58 4.05
CA VAL A 240 -14.01 1.86 3.66
C VAL A 240 -13.71 2.94 4.71
N HIS A 241 -13.77 2.58 6.00
CA HIS A 241 -13.37 3.46 7.10
C HIS A 241 -11.92 3.95 6.95
N ILE A 242 -10.96 3.05 6.65
CA ILE A 242 -9.56 3.42 6.38
C ILE A 242 -9.47 4.35 5.17
N LEU A 243 -10.14 4.00 4.06
CA LEU A 243 -10.12 4.78 2.82
C LEU A 243 -10.65 6.21 3.02
N ARG A 244 -11.75 6.38 3.74
CA ARG A 244 -12.32 7.69 4.09
C ARG A 244 -11.32 8.55 4.84
N ASN A 245 -10.69 7.96 5.86
CA ASN A 245 -9.72 8.66 6.69
C ASN A 245 -8.46 9.02 5.89
N ALA A 246 -7.91 8.08 5.14
CA ALA A 246 -6.77 8.32 4.24
C ALA A 246 -7.08 9.41 3.20
N CYS A 247 -8.34 9.56 2.77
CA CYS A 247 -8.74 10.61 1.83
C CYS A 247 -9.04 11.98 2.48
N GLY A 248 -9.09 12.09 3.81
CA GLY A 248 -9.25 13.38 4.46
C GLY A 248 -10.05 13.37 5.76
N GLY A 249 -10.66 12.24 6.13
CA GLY A 249 -11.40 12.10 7.39
C GLY A 249 -12.49 13.16 7.52
N ASN A 250 -12.42 13.99 8.58
CA ASN A 250 -13.36 15.08 8.84
C ASN A 250 -13.21 16.28 7.88
N HIS A 251 -12.10 16.38 7.13
CA HIS A 251 -11.86 17.44 6.16
C HIS A 251 -12.56 17.13 4.83
N TRP A 252 -13.90 17.25 4.84
CA TRP A 252 -14.81 16.94 3.73
C TRP A 252 -14.40 17.50 2.36
N GLU A 253 -13.83 18.71 2.26
CA GLU A 253 -13.40 19.25 0.96
C GLU A 253 -12.17 18.52 0.39
N LEU A 254 -11.27 18.03 1.24
CA LEU A 254 -10.11 17.23 0.83
C LEU A 254 -10.57 15.84 0.39
N LEU A 255 -11.47 15.23 1.16
CA LEU A 255 -12.12 13.96 0.82
C LEU A 255 -12.84 14.06 -0.53
N ARG A 256 -13.69 15.08 -0.70
CA ARG A 256 -14.44 15.32 -1.95
C ARG A 256 -13.51 15.56 -3.11
N ALA A 257 -12.50 16.42 -2.96
CA ALA A 257 -11.56 16.67 -4.05
C ALA A 257 -10.86 15.39 -4.47
N ARG A 258 -10.30 14.63 -3.51
CA ARG A 258 -9.66 13.35 -3.83
C ARG A 258 -10.59 12.42 -4.58
N LEU A 259 -11.88 12.37 -4.26
CA LEU A 259 -12.83 11.45 -4.92
C LEU A 259 -13.48 11.98 -6.20
N THR A 260 -13.51 13.30 -6.41
CA THR A 260 -14.23 13.93 -7.54
C THR A 260 -13.49 13.77 -8.87
N TYR A 261 -12.16 13.83 -8.86
CA TYR A 261 -11.38 13.68 -10.09
C TYR A 261 -11.55 12.27 -10.68
N ARG A 262 -11.79 12.23 -11.99
CA ARG A 262 -11.95 11.01 -12.79
C ARG A 262 -10.72 10.76 -13.67
N PRO A 263 -10.51 9.53 -14.18
CA PRO A 263 -9.50 9.27 -15.18
C PRO A 263 -9.65 10.19 -16.40
N PRO A 264 -8.54 10.69 -16.99
CA PRO A 264 -7.14 10.42 -16.62
C PRO A 264 -6.58 11.33 -15.51
N PHE A 265 -7.35 12.31 -15.01
CA PHE A 265 -6.86 13.32 -14.08
C PHE A 265 -6.73 12.86 -12.63
N SER A 266 -7.48 11.80 -12.24
CA SER A 266 -7.45 11.25 -10.88
C SER A 266 -6.05 10.91 -10.40
N ARG A 267 -5.18 10.41 -11.29
CA ARG A 267 -3.80 10.00 -10.99
C ARG A 267 -2.89 11.13 -10.49
N TYR A 268 -3.27 12.39 -10.71
CA TYR A 268 -2.51 13.55 -10.23
C TYR A 268 -2.93 14.00 -8.83
N VAL A 269 -4.02 13.42 -8.31
CA VAL A 269 -4.67 13.81 -7.06
C VAL A 269 -4.62 12.68 -6.03
N ARG A 270 -4.68 11.43 -6.51
CA ARG A 270 -4.54 10.21 -5.70
C ARG A 270 -4.00 9.07 -6.56
N ASP A 271 -3.37 8.11 -5.92
CA ASP A 271 -3.12 6.81 -6.53
C ASP A 271 -4.35 5.89 -6.42
N ASP A 272 -4.28 4.72 -7.04
CA ASP A 272 -5.24 3.65 -6.83
C ASP A 272 -5.17 3.14 -5.39
N LEU A 273 -6.31 3.20 -4.70
CA LEU A 273 -6.42 2.87 -3.28
C LEU A 273 -7.05 1.48 -3.12
N THR A 274 -6.26 0.52 -2.61
CA THR A 274 -6.74 -0.83 -2.30
C THR A 274 -6.43 -1.16 -0.85
N VAL A 275 -7.44 -1.67 -0.11
CA VAL A 275 -7.30 -2.09 1.29
C VAL A 275 -8.03 -3.41 1.50
N GLN A 276 -7.39 -4.34 2.20
CA GLN A 276 -7.99 -5.54 2.75
C GLN A 276 -7.61 -5.67 4.22
N VAL A 277 -8.57 -6.03 5.07
CA VAL A 277 -8.32 -6.28 6.50
C VAL A 277 -8.76 -7.70 6.83
N LEU A 278 -7.85 -8.46 7.44
CA LEU A 278 -8.08 -9.84 7.88
C LEU A 278 -8.10 -9.85 9.41
N PHE A 279 -9.15 -10.40 10.03
CA PHE A 279 -9.26 -10.57 11.47
C PHE A 279 -8.99 -12.04 11.85
N PHE A 280 -8.24 -12.27 12.94
CA PHE A 280 -7.83 -13.58 13.43
C PHE A 280 -8.32 -13.86 14.85
#